data_AF-A0A2V5UV96-F1
#
_entry.id   AF-A0A2V5UV96-F1
#
_cell.length_a   1.000
_cell.length_b   1.000
_cell.length_c   1.000
_cell.angle_alpha   90.00
_cell.angle_beta   90.00
_cell.angle_gamma   90.00
#
_symmetry.space_group_name_H-M   'P 1'
#
loop_
_entity.id
_entity.type
_entity.pdbx_description
1 polymer ?
#
loop_
_entity_poly.entity_id
_entity_poly.type
_entity_poly.pdbx_seq_one_letter_code
_entity_poly.pdbx_strand_id
1 'polypeptide(L)'
;MKRIVLITFVFMILRVATVSNAAEVILGPDLKIPPYYKPGGGTCSPGRGYSFSAEAPNYPSTYPKLNLRVFNGEVIGFIIEVEAKEGWKPWYDQPEGKPTQHDNSPPHYTQTIYIKKGPTAEECKSSKGPSGK
;
A
#
# COMPACT_ATOMS: atom_id res chain seq x y z
N MET A 1 39.91 -19.33 36.07
CA MET A 1 38.47 -19.39 35.70
C MET A 1 37.77 -18.02 35.53
N LYS A 2 38.46 -16.87 35.52
CA LYS A 2 37.80 -15.55 35.32
C LYS A 2 37.89 -14.99 33.90
N ARG A 3 38.87 -15.42 33.08
CA ARG A 3 39.08 -14.88 31.71
C ARG A 3 38.26 -15.59 30.62
N ILE A 4 37.93 -16.87 30.80
CA ILE A 4 37.21 -17.67 29.78
C ILE A 4 35.72 -17.27 29.72
N VAL A 5 35.12 -16.91 30.87
CA VAL A 5 33.70 -16.51 30.96
C VAL A 5 33.44 -15.14 30.31
N LEU A 6 34.43 -14.25 30.30
CA LEU A 6 34.28 -12.91 29.71
C LEU A 6 34.24 -12.97 28.17
N ILE A 7 34.97 -13.91 27.57
CA ILE A 7 35.03 -14.05 26.10
C ILE A 7 33.71 -14.62 25.57
N THR A 8 33.13 -15.62 26.24
CA THR A 8 31.86 -16.21 25.82
C THR A 8 30.69 -15.23 25.91
N PHE A 9 30.69 -14.33 26.90
CA PHE A 9 29.63 -13.31 27.04
C PHE A 9 29.68 -12.24 25.92
N VAL A 10 30.88 -11.83 25.49
CA VAL A 10 31.06 -10.85 24.40
C VAL A 10 30.62 -11.42 23.05
N PHE A 11 30.88 -12.70 22.78
CA PHE A 11 30.39 -13.36 21.56
C PHE A 11 28.88 -13.54 21.53
N MET A 12 28.23 -13.69 22.70
CA MET A 12 26.79 -13.85 22.78
C MET A 12 26.06 -12.52 22.52
N ILE A 13 26.60 -11.38 22.97
CA ILE A 13 26.03 -10.05 22.70
C ILE A 13 26.23 -9.64 21.22
N LEU A 14 27.37 -9.98 20.61
CA LEU A 14 27.60 -9.68 19.18
C LEU A 14 26.66 -10.41 18.23
N ARG A 15 26.10 -11.58 18.62
CA ARG A 15 25.14 -12.32 17.78
C ARG A 15 23.73 -11.75 17.81
N VAL A 16 23.35 -10.97 18.83
CA VAL A 16 22.01 -10.38 18.91
C VAL A 16 21.90 -9.12 18.06
N ALA A 17 23.03 -8.47 17.71
CA ALA A 17 23.04 -7.20 16.99
C ALA A 17 22.91 -7.31 15.46
N THR A 18 22.94 -8.51 14.86
CA THR A 18 23.10 -8.67 13.39
C THR A 18 21.93 -9.33 12.67
N VAL A 19 20.74 -9.41 13.27
CA VAL A 19 19.56 -9.91 12.55
C VAL A 19 18.36 -8.96 12.70
N SER A 20 18.61 -7.66 12.64
CA SER A 20 17.64 -6.76 12.02
C SER A 20 17.83 -6.85 10.51
N ASN A 21 17.52 -8.01 9.94
CA ASN A 21 17.15 -8.07 8.53
C ASN A 21 15.80 -7.35 8.45
N ALA A 22 15.82 -6.01 8.44
CA ALA A 22 14.81 -5.28 7.72
C ALA A 22 14.83 -5.93 6.34
N ALA A 23 13.77 -6.69 6.02
CA ALA A 23 13.63 -7.30 4.73
C ALA A 23 13.86 -6.18 3.72
N GLU A 24 15.01 -6.19 3.05
CA GLU A 24 15.22 -5.38 1.87
C GLU A 24 14.12 -5.86 0.94
N VAL A 25 13.05 -5.09 0.86
CA VAL A 25 12.01 -5.29 -0.14
C VAL A 25 12.70 -4.91 -1.43
N ILE A 26 13.35 -5.90 -2.04
CA ILE A 26 13.78 -5.84 -3.42
C ILE A 26 12.48 -5.81 -4.23
N LEU A 27 11.93 -4.60 -4.41
CA LEU A 27 10.85 -4.34 -5.34
C LEU A 27 11.44 -4.70 -6.71
N GLY A 28 11.12 -5.90 -7.19
CA GLY A 28 11.50 -6.35 -8.53
C GLY A 28 11.11 -5.32 -9.59
N PRO A 29 11.69 -5.41 -10.79
CA PRO A 29 11.58 -4.39 -11.82
C PRO A 29 10.12 -4.10 -12.13
N ASP A 30 9.72 -2.85 -11.91
CA ASP A 30 8.44 -2.23 -12.24
C ASP A 30 7.21 -3.12 -12.00
N LEU A 31 6.60 -2.98 -10.82
CA LEU A 31 5.30 -3.59 -10.53
C LEU A 31 4.27 -3.09 -11.56
N LYS A 32 4.01 -3.91 -12.58
CA LYS A 32 3.07 -3.60 -13.67
C LYS A 32 1.64 -3.74 -13.17
N ILE A 33 0.75 -2.92 -13.73
CA ILE A 33 -0.68 -2.98 -13.46
C ILE A 33 -1.23 -4.31 -14.02
N PRO A 34 -1.87 -5.16 -13.21
CA PRO A 34 -2.44 -6.40 -13.71
C PRO A 34 -3.57 -6.13 -14.73
N PRO A 35 -3.76 -6.99 -15.74
CA PRO A 35 -4.60 -6.68 -16.91
C PRO A 35 -6.10 -6.55 -16.61
N TYR A 36 -6.56 -7.03 -15.45
CA TYR A 36 -7.95 -6.96 -15.01
C TYR A 36 -8.26 -5.72 -14.16
N TYR A 37 -7.25 -4.90 -13.85
CA TYR A 37 -7.47 -3.58 -13.25
C TYR A 37 -7.87 -2.59 -14.32
N LYS A 38 -8.99 -1.90 -14.09
CA LYS A 38 -9.42 -0.80 -14.93
C LYS A 38 -9.12 0.51 -14.20
N PRO A 39 -8.77 1.59 -14.92
CA PRO A 39 -8.70 2.91 -14.32
C PRO A 39 -10.07 3.23 -13.71
N GLY A 40 -10.13 3.38 -12.39
CA GLY A 40 -11.30 3.93 -11.72
C GLY A 40 -11.46 5.35 -12.22
N GLY A 41 -12.60 5.64 -12.84
CA GLY A 41 -12.83 6.94 -13.50
C GLY A 41 -12.38 8.11 -12.60
N GLY A 42 -11.59 9.03 -13.14
CA GLY A 42 -11.06 10.14 -12.35
C GLY A 42 -9.82 10.80 -12.92
N THR A 43 -9.48 11.95 -12.34
CA THR A 43 -8.26 12.72 -12.61
C THR A 43 -7.13 12.29 -11.68
N CYS A 44 -5.89 12.62 -12.04
CA CYS A 44 -4.74 12.43 -11.15
C CYS A 44 -4.92 13.23 -9.86
N SER A 45 -4.77 12.58 -8.71
CA SER A 45 -4.78 13.23 -7.39
C SER A 45 -3.36 13.46 -6.89
N PRO A 46 -2.98 14.68 -6.48
CA PRO A 46 -1.70 14.91 -5.81
C PRO A 46 -1.51 13.97 -4.61
N GLY A 47 -0.30 13.43 -4.47
CA GLY A 47 0.07 12.44 -3.47
C GLY A 47 -0.47 11.02 -3.72
N ARG A 48 -1.49 10.84 -4.58
CA ARG A 48 -2.20 9.57 -4.75
C ARG A 48 -2.17 9.02 -6.18
N GLY A 49 -1.89 9.83 -7.19
CA GLY A 49 -1.97 9.43 -8.60
C GLY A 49 -3.39 9.09 -9.04
N TYR A 50 -3.51 8.16 -9.98
CA TYR A 50 -4.77 7.60 -10.47
C TYR A 50 -5.19 6.40 -9.63
N SER A 51 -6.51 6.21 -9.51
CA SER A 51 -7.07 5.01 -8.92
C SER A 51 -7.27 3.95 -10.00
N PHE A 52 -6.88 2.72 -9.71
CA PHE A 52 -7.19 1.55 -10.51
C PHE A 52 -7.91 0.56 -9.62
N SER A 53 -9.02 0.03 -10.10
CA SER A 53 -9.83 -0.94 -9.36
C SER A 53 -9.92 -2.22 -10.18
N ALA A 54 -9.70 -3.35 -9.52
CA ALA A 54 -10.01 -4.64 -10.11
C ALA A 54 -11.49 -4.93 -9.86
N GLU A 55 -12.30 -4.82 -10.90
CA GLU A 55 -13.57 -5.54 -10.91
C GLU A 55 -13.25 -6.97 -11.27
N ALA A 56 -13.24 -7.88 -10.30
CA ALA A 56 -13.12 -9.29 -10.59
C ALA A 56 -14.42 -9.75 -11.27
N PRO A 57 -14.40 -10.08 -12.59
CA PRO A 57 -15.61 -10.47 -13.29
C PRO A 57 -16.16 -11.73 -12.62
N ASN A 58 -17.44 -11.73 -12.26
CA ASN A 58 -18.15 -12.84 -11.59
C ASN A 58 -17.84 -13.03 -10.09
N TYR A 59 -17.18 -12.09 -9.42
CA TYR A 59 -17.05 -12.16 -7.96
C TYR A 59 -18.11 -11.30 -7.27
N PRO A 60 -18.67 -11.75 -6.12
CA PRO A 60 -19.57 -10.94 -5.33
C PRO A 60 -18.91 -9.61 -4.93
N SER A 61 -19.68 -8.52 -4.90
CA SER A 61 -19.23 -7.19 -4.45
C SER A 61 -18.75 -7.14 -2.99
N THR A 62 -18.80 -8.27 -2.28
CA THR A 62 -18.43 -8.46 -0.88
C THR A 62 -16.97 -8.90 -0.69
N TYR A 63 -16.20 -9.13 -1.76
CA TYR A 63 -14.76 -9.39 -1.63
C TYR A 63 -13.97 -8.08 -1.50
N PRO A 64 -12.86 -8.07 -0.74
CA PRO A 64 -12.06 -6.85 -0.54
C PRO A 64 -11.56 -6.32 -1.89
N LYS A 65 -11.94 -5.08 -2.19
CA LYS A 65 -11.43 -4.36 -3.35
C LYS A 65 -10.02 -3.89 -3.02
N LEU A 66 -9.02 -4.54 -3.61
CA LEU A 66 -7.69 -3.94 -3.65
C LEU A 66 -7.72 -2.88 -4.74
N ASN A 67 -7.48 -1.61 -4.37
CA ASN A 67 -7.34 -0.54 -5.34
C ASN A 67 -5.86 -0.20 -5.49
N LEU A 68 -5.38 -0.08 -6.73
CA LEU A 68 -4.02 0.37 -6.99
C LEU A 68 -3.99 1.90 -7.13
N ARG A 69 -2.91 2.49 -6.63
CA ARG A 69 -2.51 3.86 -6.92
C ARG A 69 -1.44 3.81 -7.99
N VAL A 70 -1.69 4.48 -9.11
CA VAL A 70 -0.83 4.43 -10.30
C VAL A 70 -0.44 5.83 -10.74
N PHE A 71 0.80 6.03 -11.16
CA PHE A 71 1.22 7.27 -11.81
C PHE A 71 2.13 6.96 -13.00
N ASN A 72 1.81 7.53 -14.18
CA ASN A 72 2.53 7.29 -15.43
C ASN A 72 2.81 5.80 -15.75
N GLY A 73 1.82 4.93 -15.49
CA GLY A 73 1.92 3.49 -15.76
C GLY A 73 2.63 2.67 -14.67
N GLU A 74 3.13 3.31 -13.60
CA GLU A 74 3.76 2.63 -12.47
C GLU A 74 2.83 2.54 -11.27
N VAL A 75 2.81 1.40 -10.58
CA VAL A 75 2.15 1.28 -9.28
C VAL A 75 2.99 2.00 -8.22
N ILE A 76 2.37 3.00 -7.58
CA ILE A 76 2.98 3.82 -6.51
C ILE A 76 2.43 3.47 -5.13
N GLY A 77 1.33 2.71 -5.07
CA GLY A 77 0.74 2.25 -3.82
C GLY A 77 -0.53 1.45 -4.05
N PHE A 78 -1.17 1.06 -2.96
CA PHE A 78 -2.45 0.36 -2.98
C PHE A 78 -3.30 0.74 -1.76
N ILE A 79 -4.60 0.52 -1.87
CA ILE A 79 -5.57 0.73 -0.80
C ILE A 79 -6.22 -0.60 -0.49
N ILE A 80 -6.20 -0.93 0.79
CA ILE A 80 -6.99 -2.01 1.35
C ILE A 80 -8.25 -1.41 1.94
N GLU A 81 -9.39 -2.02 1.65
CA GLU A 81 -10.68 -1.71 2.23
C GLU A 81 -11.07 -2.82 3.20
N VAL A 82 -11.38 -2.45 4.44
CA VAL A 82 -11.80 -3.37 5.51
C VAL A 82 -13.17 -2.95 5.98
N GLU A 83 -14.16 -3.85 5.95
CA GLU A 83 -15.52 -3.55 6.40
C GLU A 83 -15.54 -3.00 7.83
N ALA A 84 -16.42 -2.03 8.08
CA ALA A 84 -16.48 -1.32 9.36
C ALA A 84 -16.79 -2.25 10.56
N LYS A 85 -17.42 -3.42 10.30
CA LYS A 85 -17.71 -4.45 11.31
C LYS A 85 -16.45 -5.01 12.01
N GLU A 86 -15.28 -4.92 11.37
CA GLU A 86 -13.99 -5.36 11.92
C GLU A 86 -13.38 -4.35 12.91
N GLY A 87 -14.05 -3.20 13.08
CA GLY A 87 -13.69 -2.14 14.00
C GLY A 87 -12.51 -1.30 13.53
N TRP A 88 -12.51 -0.03 13.93
CA TRP A 88 -11.44 0.91 13.60
C TRP A 88 -10.08 0.47 14.17
N LYS A 89 -9.02 0.93 13.52
CA LYS A 89 -7.62 0.76 13.95
C LYS A 89 -6.88 2.09 13.73
N PRO A 90 -5.88 2.42 14.57
CA PRO A 90 -5.18 3.71 14.53
C PRO A 90 -4.35 3.96 13.27
N TRP A 91 -4.11 2.91 12.49
CA TRP A 91 -3.42 2.97 11.21
C TRP A 91 -4.40 3.02 10.03
N TYR A 92 -5.67 3.36 10.21
CA TYR A 92 -6.57 3.61 9.08
C TYR A 92 -6.56 5.10 8.71
N ASP A 93 -6.85 5.38 7.43
CA ASP A 93 -6.85 6.74 6.88
C ASP A 93 -7.97 7.62 7.50
N GLN A 94 -9.05 6.98 7.98
CA GLN A 94 -10.18 7.68 8.59
C GLN A 94 -10.02 7.87 10.11
N PRO A 95 -10.60 8.94 10.69
CA PRO A 95 -10.72 9.09 12.13
C PRO A 95 -11.51 7.96 12.80
N GLU A 96 -11.29 7.77 14.10
CA GLU A 96 -12.01 6.79 14.91
C GLU A 96 -13.54 6.95 14.78
N GLY A 97 -14.23 5.82 14.58
CA GLY A 97 -15.69 5.77 14.48
C GLY A 97 -16.28 6.39 13.20
N LYS A 98 -15.45 6.82 12.23
CA LYS A 98 -15.91 7.47 11.00
C LYS A 98 -15.56 6.65 9.74
N PRO A 99 -16.19 5.49 9.51
CA PRO A 99 -15.96 4.74 8.28
C PRO A 99 -16.39 5.58 7.06
N THR A 100 -15.81 5.27 5.91
CA THR A 100 -16.24 5.84 4.64
C THR A 100 -17.14 4.85 3.90
N GLN A 101 -17.84 5.36 2.90
CA GLN A 101 -18.63 4.58 1.99
C GLN A 101 -18.55 5.25 0.63
N HIS A 102 -18.18 4.49 -0.39
CA HIS A 102 -18.21 4.95 -1.77
C HIS A 102 -18.91 3.89 -2.62
N ASP A 103 -19.62 4.35 -3.66
CA ASP A 103 -20.50 3.52 -4.48
C ASP A 103 -21.51 2.72 -3.61
N ASN A 104 -21.89 1.54 -4.06
CA ASN A 104 -22.77 0.60 -3.35
C ASN A 104 -22.00 -0.36 -2.42
N SER A 105 -20.82 0.04 -1.91
CA SER A 105 -20.08 -0.78 -0.96
C SER A 105 -20.67 -0.67 0.46
N PRO A 106 -20.49 -1.68 1.32
CA PRO A 106 -20.71 -1.53 2.75
C PRO A 106 -19.79 -0.44 3.35
N PRO A 107 -20.17 0.19 4.47
CA PRO A 107 -19.26 1.07 5.21
C PRO A 107 -17.94 0.35 5.54
N HIS A 108 -16.82 1.01 5.31
CA HIS A 108 -15.49 0.42 5.46
C HIS A 108 -14.46 1.47 5.88
N TYR A 109 -13.34 0.98 6.40
CA TYR A 109 -12.11 1.74 6.62
C TYR A 109 -11.13 1.45 5.49
N THR A 110 -10.31 2.44 5.15
CA THR A 110 -9.24 2.29 4.16
C THR A 110 -7.90 2.44 4.83
N GLN A 111 -6.91 1.73 4.29
CA GLN A 111 -5.52 2.06 4.54
C GLN A 111 -4.75 2.15 3.24
N THR A 112 -4.16 3.31 2.99
CA THR A 112 -3.29 3.52 1.83
C THR A 112 -1.86 3.13 2.17
N ILE A 113 -1.32 2.15 1.44
CA ILE A 113 0.07 1.72 1.56
C ILE A 113 0.83 2.27 0.36
N TYR A 114 1.76 3.18 0.62
CA TYR A 114 2.62 3.77 -0.40
C TYR A 114 3.89 2.95 -0.58
N ILE A 115 4.18 2.58 -1.82
CA ILE A 115 5.41 1.91 -2.23
C ILE A 115 6.40 2.95 -2.76
N LYS A 116 5.88 3.97 -3.45
CA LYS A 116 6.63 5.10 -3.99
C LYS A 116 5.99 6.41 -3.54
N LYS A 117 6.77 7.49 -3.57
CA LYS A 117 6.24 8.84 -3.37
C LYS A 117 5.19 9.13 -4.44
N GLY A 118 4.04 9.64 -4.04
CA GLY A 118 3.01 10.07 -4.98
C GLY A 118 3.35 11.37 -5.71
N PRO A 119 2.64 11.67 -6.82
CA PRO A 119 2.94 12.82 -7.67
C PRO A 119 2.58 14.15 -7.01
N THR A 120 3.26 15.23 -7.39
CA THR A 120 2.86 16.61 -7.06
C THR A 120 1.65 17.05 -7.86
N ALA A 121 1.12 18.25 -7.56
CA ALA A 121 0.06 18.85 -8.34
C ALA A 121 0.49 19.17 -9.78
N GLU A 122 1.73 19.62 -9.96
CA GLU A 122 2.32 19.93 -11.26
C GLU A 122 2.53 18.66 -12.08
N GLU A 123 3.04 17.59 -11.46
CA GLU A 123 3.22 16.29 -12.08
C GLU A 123 1.88 15.67 -12.51
N CYS A 124 0.82 15.86 -11.71
CA CYS A 124 -0.52 15.42 -12.11
C CYS A 124 -1.06 16.19 -13.33
N LYS A 125 -0.73 17.47 -13.50
CA LYS A 125 -1.15 18.27 -14.66
C LYS A 125 -0.43 17.86 -15.95
N SER A 126 0.83 17.47 -15.84
CA SER A 126 1.66 17.03 -16.97
C SER A 126 1.60 15.52 -17.23
N SER A 127 0.82 14.80 -16.43
CA SER A 127 0.65 13.36 -16.53
C SER A 127 0.18 12.91 -17.91
N LYS A 128 0.75 11.82 -18.42
CA LYS A 128 0.32 11.15 -19.67
C LYS A 128 -0.88 10.24 -19.46
N GLY A 129 -1.73 10.56 -18.49
CA GLY A 129 -2.88 9.74 -18.13
C GLY A 129 -2.54 8.51 -17.28
N PRO A 130 -3.58 7.73 -16.91
CA PRO A 130 -3.47 6.62 -15.96
C PRO A 130 -2.52 5.49 -16.40
N SER A 131 -2.36 5.28 -17.71
CA SER A 131 -1.47 4.25 -18.26
C SER A 131 -0.11 4.80 -18.75
N GLY A 132 0.13 6.11 -18.66
CA GLY A 132 1.40 6.73 -19.07
C GLY A 132 1.67 6.75 -20.59
N LYS A 133 0.66 6.51 -21.43
CA LYS A 133 0.78 6.44 -22.90
C LYS A 133 0.24 7.68 -23.57
#